data_AF-A0A812V1P7-F1
#
_entry.id   AF-A0A812V1P7-F1
#
_cell.length_a   1.000
_cell.length_b   1.000
_cell.length_c   1.000
_cell.angle_alpha   90.00
_cell.angle_beta   90.00
_cell.angle_gamma   90.00
#
_symmetry.space_group_name_H-M   'P 1'
#
loop_
_entity.id
_entity.type
_entity.pdbx_description
1 polymer ?
#
loop_
_entity_poly.entity_id
_entity_poly.type
_entity_poly.pdbx_seq_one_letter_code
_entity_poly.pdbx_strand_id
1 'polypeptide(L)'
;MGRTFLAIICMAHEAALAGSSWTEQLDHGSVKGFPSYDEANDLLRQFVQANPSLLEKRQIGSSFESRPIYAYILATPVGRQHKPQVLLTALMHAREPAGLTVLLYFLGHMLDKYNKGDADAVYTLNMREIWFVPFVNPDGYVANQGLRNKVIRKNRRPTCRSSVDGGVDINRNFAVHWSSSFGGCSEEHGGTQPFSEPETQAFKKICEENSFKTAMNFHAYGSMLTHPFNWATRDLMDAEDKKIYQEIARVFGYKKFGPAIKTVGYTTSGESDDWMYSARHIISMSPEVGPESGGFWPPVSHIAGIDSRNFFRTLYVVGKAGMELHAEWAQQPLPASTGLGDLTLAGGLPRNLVRLTISNRGLTDSEGKVLRIAVRGVSKVGAEGRICQ
;
A
#
# COMPACT_ATOMS: atom_id res chain seq x y z
N MET A 1 36.78 47.08 -10.49
CA MET A 1 35.99 47.37 -9.27
C MET A 1 34.52 47.46 -9.70
N GLY A 2 33.65 46.45 -9.66
CA GLY A 2 33.65 45.17 -8.96
C GLY A 2 32.70 45.21 -7.76
N ARG A 3 31.43 44.85 -7.97
CA ARG A 3 30.39 44.33 -7.02
C ARG A 3 29.07 45.11 -6.96
N THR A 4 28.14 44.77 -7.86
CA THR A 4 26.69 44.90 -7.60
C THR A 4 25.91 43.82 -8.36
N PHE A 5 25.97 42.57 -7.90
CA PHE A 5 25.00 41.51 -8.22
C PHE A 5 25.14 40.44 -7.14
N LEU A 6 24.50 40.68 -5.99
CA LEU A 6 24.48 39.73 -4.88
C LEU A 6 23.14 39.88 -4.13
N ALA A 7 22.06 39.43 -4.78
CA ALA A 7 20.77 39.16 -4.15
C ALA A 7 19.85 38.53 -5.20
N ILE A 8 20.14 37.29 -5.59
CA ILE A 8 19.31 36.28 -6.26
C ILE A 8 20.34 35.16 -6.52
N ILE A 9 20.04 33.91 -6.15
CA ILE A 9 20.98 32.77 -6.01
C ILE A 9 21.62 32.69 -4.61
N CYS A 10 20.80 32.56 -3.56
CA CYS A 10 21.25 31.97 -2.29
C CYS A 10 20.14 31.15 -1.59
N MET A 11 19.14 30.66 -2.33
CA MET A 11 18.08 29.77 -1.78
C MET A 11 17.70 28.61 -2.72
N ALA A 12 18.62 28.20 -3.61
CA ALA A 12 18.35 27.12 -4.56
C ALA A 12 19.50 26.10 -4.67
N HIS A 13 20.45 26.09 -3.72
CA HIS A 13 21.62 25.20 -3.80
C HIS A 13 22.11 24.67 -2.44
N GLU A 14 21.17 24.33 -1.55
CA GLU A 14 21.36 23.31 -0.50
C GLU A 14 20.23 22.26 -0.52
N ALA A 15 19.34 22.31 -1.51
CA ALA A 15 18.26 21.33 -1.72
C ALA A 15 18.57 20.36 -2.87
N ALA A 16 19.86 20.13 -3.13
CA ALA A 16 20.29 18.92 -3.84
C ALA A 16 20.57 17.88 -2.76
N LEU A 17 19.60 16.99 -2.54
CA LEU A 17 19.81 15.70 -1.89
C LEU A 17 21.00 15.00 -2.57
N ALA A 18 22.19 15.22 -2.03
CA ALA A 18 23.35 14.40 -2.32
C ALA A 18 22.94 12.95 -1.98
N GLY A 19 22.80 12.12 -3.02
CA GLY A 19 22.40 10.70 -3.01
C GLY A 19 21.76 10.18 -1.71
N SER A 20 20.43 10.14 -1.66
CA SER A 20 19.57 9.72 -0.53
C SER A 20 20.24 8.82 0.54
N SER A 21 20.80 9.42 1.58
CA SER A 21 21.37 8.74 2.76
C SER A 21 20.33 8.04 3.65
N TRP A 22 19.03 8.27 3.38
CA TRP A 22 17.95 7.74 4.20
C TRP A 22 17.65 6.27 3.91
N THR A 23 17.88 5.77 2.70
CA THR A 23 17.78 4.33 2.40
C THR A 23 18.85 3.56 3.17
N GLU A 24 20.02 4.19 3.32
CA GLU A 24 21.10 3.90 4.27
C GLU A 24 20.59 3.38 5.62
N GLN A 25 19.75 4.21 6.21
CA GLN A 25 19.21 4.07 7.56
C GLN A 25 18.19 2.93 7.66
N LEU A 26 17.52 2.56 6.56
CA LEU A 26 16.57 1.44 6.54
C LEU A 26 17.28 0.07 6.50
N ASP A 27 18.41 -0.01 5.80
CA ASP A 27 19.17 -1.25 5.63
C ASP A 27 20.16 -1.53 6.79
N HIS A 28 20.48 -0.51 7.60
CA HIS A 28 21.49 -0.57 8.67
C HIS A 28 20.99 -0.06 10.02
N GLY A 29 19.69 -0.14 10.28
CA GLY A 29 19.13 0.35 11.54
C GLY A 29 19.66 -0.38 12.79
N SER A 30 19.63 0.30 13.93
CA SER A 30 20.26 -0.16 15.17
C SER A 30 19.65 -1.43 15.78
N VAL A 31 18.46 -1.84 15.36
CA VAL A 31 17.72 -2.98 15.93
C VAL A 31 17.86 -4.18 15.01
N LYS A 32 18.95 -4.93 15.19
CA LYS A 32 19.26 -6.14 14.41
C LYS A 32 19.23 -5.89 12.89
N GLY A 33 19.64 -4.69 12.46
CA GLY A 33 19.64 -4.27 11.05
C GLY A 33 18.37 -3.54 10.60
N PHE A 34 17.36 -3.38 11.45
CA PHE A 34 16.17 -2.57 11.19
C PHE A 34 16.16 -1.28 12.02
N PRO A 35 15.49 -0.21 11.55
CA PRO A 35 15.39 1.04 12.29
C PRO A 35 14.72 0.87 13.65
N SER A 36 15.30 1.41 14.72
CA SER A 36 14.60 1.59 15.98
C SER A 36 13.37 2.51 15.84
N TYR A 37 12.50 2.48 16.84
CA TYR A 37 11.37 3.40 16.96
C TYR A 37 11.82 4.87 16.83
N ASP A 38 12.94 5.24 17.46
CA ASP A 38 13.45 6.60 17.41
C ASP A 38 14.04 6.94 16.03
N GLU A 39 14.87 6.06 15.46
CA GLU A 39 15.44 6.25 14.10
C GLU A 39 14.33 6.41 13.03
N ALA A 40 13.30 5.56 13.08
CA ALA A 40 12.17 5.63 12.16
C ALA A 40 11.33 6.90 12.35
N ASN A 41 11.06 7.32 13.59
CA ASN A 41 10.33 8.55 13.86
C ASN A 41 11.14 9.81 13.48
N ASP A 42 12.45 9.77 13.65
CA ASP A 42 13.36 10.83 13.23
C ASP A 42 13.37 10.97 11.70
N LEU A 43 13.37 9.85 10.98
CA LEU A 43 13.25 9.84 9.52
C LEU A 43 11.90 10.39 9.05
N LEU A 44 10.80 9.94 9.66
CA LEU A 44 9.45 10.45 9.36
C LEU A 44 9.33 11.96 9.63
N ARG A 45 9.95 12.45 10.72
CA ARG A 45 10.01 13.89 11.02
C ARG A 45 10.75 14.66 9.92
N GLN A 46 11.88 14.14 9.43
CA GLN A 46 12.61 14.75 8.33
C GLN A 46 11.76 14.80 7.04
N PHE A 47 11.05 13.72 6.70
CA PHE A 47 10.15 13.70 5.54
C PHE A 47 9.04 14.76 5.64
N VAL A 48 8.41 14.91 6.81
CA VAL A 48 7.37 15.93 7.04
C VAL A 48 7.95 17.34 6.91
N GLN A 49 9.11 17.60 7.53
CA GLN A 49 9.76 18.91 7.50
C GLN A 49 10.20 19.31 6.09
N ALA A 50 10.70 18.36 5.30
CA ALA A 50 11.14 18.60 3.93
C ALA A 50 9.97 18.73 2.93
N ASN A 51 8.78 18.17 3.24
CA ASN A 51 7.65 18.10 2.32
C ASN A 51 6.31 18.55 2.95
N PRO A 52 6.24 19.73 3.61
CA PRO A 52 5.07 20.12 4.41
C PRO A 52 3.79 20.36 3.59
N SER A 53 3.91 20.59 2.28
CA SER A 53 2.77 20.73 1.37
C SER A 53 2.20 19.40 0.86
N LEU A 54 2.95 18.31 1.00
CA LEU A 54 2.59 16.98 0.49
C LEU A 54 2.30 15.97 1.60
N LEU A 55 2.98 16.09 2.74
CA LEU A 55 2.95 15.10 3.82
C LEU A 55 2.43 15.70 5.12
N GLU A 56 1.23 15.29 5.52
CA GLU A 56 0.62 15.65 6.80
C GLU A 56 0.90 14.57 7.85
N LYS A 57 1.27 14.95 9.06
CA LYS A 57 1.31 14.06 10.22
C LYS A 57 0.06 14.25 11.08
N ARG A 58 -0.66 13.17 11.37
CA ARG A 58 -1.90 13.19 12.17
C ARG A 58 -1.85 12.12 13.26
N GLN A 59 -2.12 12.49 14.51
CA GLN A 59 -2.32 11.48 15.55
C GLN A 59 -3.70 10.86 15.40
N ILE A 60 -3.76 9.52 15.36
CA ILE A 60 -5.01 8.76 15.17
C ILE A 60 -5.47 8.05 16.46
N GLY A 61 -4.58 7.94 17.44
CA GLY A 61 -4.87 7.38 18.75
C GLY A 61 -3.62 7.31 19.62
N SER A 62 -3.68 6.48 20.65
CA SER A 62 -2.55 6.13 21.52
C SER A 62 -2.58 4.64 21.80
N SER A 63 -1.42 4.04 22.01
CA SER A 63 -1.27 2.64 22.41
C SER A 63 -1.60 2.41 23.89
N PHE A 64 -1.54 1.15 24.33
CA PHE A 64 -1.77 0.76 25.72
C PHE A 64 -0.86 1.50 26.72
N GLU A 65 0.44 1.63 26.42
CA GLU A 65 1.42 2.38 27.22
C GLU A 65 1.43 3.88 26.87
N SER A 66 0.36 4.39 26.25
CA SER A 66 0.14 5.80 25.94
C SER A 66 1.12 6.43 24.93
N ARG A 67 1.77 5.63 24.08
CA ARG A 67 2.54 6.19 22.95
C ARG A 67 1.58 6.63 21.84
N PRO A 68 1.80 7.80 21.23
CA PRO A 68 0.94 8.25 20.14
C PRO A 68 1.07 7.35 18.92
N ILE A 69 -0.06 7.02 18.30
CA ILE A 69 -0.13 6.33 17.01
C ILE A 69 -0.39 7.40 15.96
N TYR A 70 0.50 7.50 14.97
CA TYR A 70 0.42 8.50 13.91
C TYR A 70 0.10 7.87 12.57
N ALA A 71 -0.78 8.54 11.82
CA ALA A 71 -0.86 8.42 10.38
C ALA A 71 -0.04 9.54 9.71
N TYR A 72 0.58 9.21 8.59
CA TYR A 72 1.22 10.16 7.69
C TYR A 72 0.45 10.13 6.37
N ILE A 73 -0.05 11.27 5.91
CA ILE A 73 -0.99 11.35 4.79
C ILE A 73 -0.30 12.07 3.65
N LEU A 74 -0.01 11.33 2.57
CA LEU A 74 0.71 11.79 1.40
C LEU A 74 -0.26 12.06 0.24
N ALA A 75 -0.37 13.33 -0.16
CA ALA A 75 -1.14 13.75 -1.32
C ALA A 75 -0.76 15.17 -1.73
N THR A 76 -0.95 15.53 -3.01
CA THR A 76 -1.00 16.95 -3.37
C THR A 76 -2.29 17.59 -2.82
N PRO A 77 -2.32 18.92 -2.56
CA PRO A 77 -3.52 19.58 -2.05
C PRO A 77 -4.65 19.67 -3.09
N VAL A 78 -4.33 19.54 -4.38
CA VAL A 78 -5.30 19.66 -5.49
C VAL A 78 -6.35 18.56 -5.41
N GLY A 79 -7.63 18.93 -5.30
CA GLY A 79 -8.74 17.97 -5.32
C GLY A 79 -8.74 16.94 -4.20
N ARG A 80 -8.02 17.21 -3.09
CA ARG A 80 -7.75 16.23 -2.03
C ARG A 80 -8.99 15.52 -1.49
N GLN A 81 -10.11 16.24 -1.37
CA GLN A 81 -11.36 15.71 -0.82
C GLN A 81 -12.03 14.62 -1.70
N HIS A 82 -11.63 14.50 -2.95
CA HIS A 82 -12.18 13.53 -3.91
C HIS A 82 -11.19 12.41 -4.25
N LYS A 83 -9.98 12.43 -3.66
CA LYS A 83 -8.97 11.43 -3.99
C LYS A 83 -9.35 10.10 -3.33
N PRO A 84 -9.37 8.99 -4.09
CA PRO A 84 -9.48 7.67 -3.51
C PRO A 84 -8.35 7.43 -2.50
N GLN A 85 -8.74 6.99 -1.32
CA GLN A 85 -7.82 6.83 -0.19
C GLN A 85 -7.25 5.41 -0.15
N VAL A 86 -5.98 5.30 0.20
CA VAL A 86 -5.26 4.02 0.37
C VAL A 86 -4.71 3.94 1.77
N LEU A 87 -4.87 2.81 2.45
CA LEU A 87 -4.29 2.59 3.77
C LEU A 87 -3.12 1.61 3.71
N LEU A 88 -1.94 2.05 4.10
CA LEU A 88 -0.74 1.23 4.24
C LEU A 88 -0.38 1.18 5.72
N THR A 89 -0.27 -0.02 6.30
CA THR A 89 0.11 -0.17 7.71
C THR A 89 1.23 -1.17 7.91
N ALA A 90 1.94 -1.05 9.02
CA ALA A 90 2.96 -2.00 9.44
C ALA A 90 2.93 -2.19 10.97
N LEU A 91 3.62 -3.22 11.43
CA LEU A 91 3.82 -3.52 12.85
C LEU A 91 2.50 -3.68 13.62
N MET A 92 1.51 -4.40 13.04
CA MET A 92 0.45 -5.00 13.86
C MET A 92 1.06 -6.03 14.81
N HIS A 93 1.99 -6.86 14.30
CA HIS A 93 2.87 -7.65 15.15
C HIS A 93 4.21 -6.94 15.33
N ALA A 94 4.61 -6.81 16.59
CA ALA A 94 5.81 -6.07 16.98
C ALA A 94 7.13 -6.67 16.51
N ARG A 95 7.12 -7.93 16.07
CA ARG A 95 8.32 -8.63 15.62
C ARG A 95 8.61 -8.51 14.14
N GLU A 96 7.84 -7.74 13.38
CA GLU A 96 7.84 -7.78 11.91
C GLU A 96 8.35 -6.46 11.29
N PRO A 97 9.59 -6.02 11.59
CA PRO A 97 10.13 -4.73 11.13
C PRO A 97 10.32 -4.65 9.60
N ALA A 98 10.35 -5.78 8.90
CA ALA A 98 10.43 -5.78 7.45
C ALA A 98 9.23 -5.06 6.80
N GLY A 99 8.04 -5.12 7.41
CA GLY A 99 6.90 -4.34 6.95
C GLY A 99 7.08 -2.83 7.16
N LEU A 100 7.72 -2.43 8.26
CA LEU A 100 8.03 -1.03 8.55
C LEU A 100 8.97 -0.45 7.48
N THR A 101 10.03 -1.16 7.11
CA THR A 101 10.99 -0.64 6.11
C THR A 101 10.37 -0.52 4.73
N VAL A 102 9.53 -1.47 4.30
CA VAL A 102 8.76 -1.35 3.04
C VAL A 102 7.92 -0.08 3.03
N LEU A 103 7.25 0.22 4.14
CA LEU A 103 6.35 1.37 4.27
C LEU A 103 7.10 2.71 4.28
N LEU A 104 8.22 2.79 5.02
CA LEU A 104 9.10 3.96 5.04
C LEU A 104 9.77 4.20 3.68
N TYR A 105 10.23 3.13 3.03
CA TYR A 105 10.83 3.22 1.69
C TYR A 105 9.82 3.71 0.66
N PHE A 106 8.61 3.16 0.64
CA PHE A 106 7.60 3.60 -0.30
C PHE A 106 7.28 5.09 -0.13
N LEU A 107 7.10 5.55 1.12
CA LEU A 107 6.87 6.96 1.43
C LEU A 107 8.03 7.86 0.95
N GLY A 108 9.25 7.57 1.39
CA GLY A 108 10.43 8.36 1.04
C GLY A 108 10.71 8.37 -0.47
N HIS A 109 10.58 7.22 -1.12
CA HIS A 109 10.83 7.09 -2.55
C HIS A 109 9.77 7.81 -3.39
N MET A 110 8.49 7.81 -2.98
CA MET A 110 7.45 8.61 -3.65
C MET A 110 7.73 10.11 -3.54
N LEU A 111 8.19 10.60 -2.38
CA LEU A 111 8.60 11.99 -2.19
C LEU A 111 9.79 12.37 -3.09
N ASP A 112 10.84 11.54 -3.09
CA ASP A 112 12.03 11.76 -3.93
C ASP A 112 11.67 11.77 -5.43
N LYS A 113 10.83 10.84 -5.88
CA LYS A 113 10.37 10.78 -7.27
C LYS A 113 9.51 12.00 -7.63
N TYR A 114 8.57 12.38 -6.76
CA TYR A 114 7.72 13.56 -6.99
C TYR A 114 8.55 14.84 -7.12
N ASN A 115 9.51 15.05 -6.21
CA ASN A 115 10.38 16.23 -6.20
C ASN A 115 11.31 16.30 -7.43
N LYS A 116 11.60 15.15 -8.06
CA LYS A 116 12.33 15.06 -9.33
C LYS A 116 11.43 15.21 -10.56
N GLY A 117 10.12 15.39 -10.39
CA GLY A 117 9.15 15.51 -11.50
C GLY A 117 8.86 14.18 -12.21
N ASP A 118 9.06 13.04 -11.54
CA ASP A 118 8.70 11.74 -12.08
C ASP A 118 7.19 11.65 -12.35
N ALA A 119 6.82 11.30 -13.59
CA ALA A 119 5.44 11.37 -14.06
C ALA A 119 4.49 10.45 -13.27
N ASP A 120 4.95 9.25 -12.91
CA ASP A 120 4.12 8.28 -12.17
C ASP A 120 3.89 8.75 -10.74
N ALA A 121 4.92 9.28 -10.08
CA ALA A 121 4.78 9.86 -8.75
C ALA A 121 3.87 11.09 -8.75
N VAL A 122 4.06 12.01 -9.70
CA VAL A 122 3.22 13.21 -9.86
C VAL A 122 1.76 12.82 -10.10
N TYR A 123 1.50 11.90 -11.04
CA TYR A 123 0.16 11.41 -11.32
C TYR A 123 -0.46 10.75 -10.07
N THR A 124 0.27 9.84 -9.44
CA THR A 124 -0.21 9.10 -8.27
C THR A 124 -0.60 10.06 -7.14
N LEU A 125 0.26 11.01 -6.77
CA LEU A 125 -0.03 11.93 -5.67
C LEU A 125 -1.09 12.99 -6.02
N ASN A 126 -1.29 13.28 -7.30
CA ASN A 126 -2.42 14.10 -7.77
C ASN A 126 -3.74 13.36 -7.72
N MET A 127 -3.74 12.04 -7.86
CA MET A 127 -4.95 11.25 -8.04
C MET A 127 -5.27 10.34 -6.85
N ARG A 128 -4.40 10.23 -5.84
CA ARG A 128 -4.56 9.37 -4.65
C ARG A 128 -4.22 10.13 -3.39
N GLU A 129 -4.85 9.74 -2.29
CA GLU A 129 -4.43 10.11 -0.94
C GLU A 129 -3.95 8.85 -0.20
N ILE A 130 -2.68 8.79 0.13
CA ILE A 130 -2.05 7.58 0.66
C ILE A 130 -1.78 7.79 2.15
N TRP A 131 -2.41 6.97 2.99
CA TRP A 131 -2.26 6.97 4.43
C TRP A 131 -1.25 5.90 4.85
N PHE A 132 -0.30 6.30 5.67
CA PHE A 132 0.76 5.45 6.19
C PHE A 132 0.60 5.39 7.72
N VAL A 133 0.45 4.19 8.28
CA VAL A 133 0.49 3.95 9.74
C VAL A 133 1.67 3.02 10.04
N PRO A 134 2.89 3.56 10.24
CA PRO A 134 4.09 2.74 10.38
C PRO A 134 4.13 1.91 11.66
N PHE A 135 3.47 2.39 12.72
CA PHE A 135 3.46 1.77 14.03
C PHE A 135 2.03 1.56 14.52
N VAL A 136 1.40 0.44 14.16
CA VAL A 136 0.12 0.06 14.78
C VAL A 136 0.36 -0.40 16.24
N ASN A 137 1.46 -1.13 16.50
CA ASN A 137 1.89 -1.60 17.81
C ASN A 137 3.22 -0.96 18.27
N PRO A 138 3.26 0.35 18.59
CA PRO A 138 4.50 0.99 18.99
C PRO A 138 5.08 0.39 20.27
N ASP A 139 4.24 -0.01 21.24
CA ASP A 139 4.70 -0.51 22.53
C ASP A 139 5.40 -1.87 22.41
N GLY A 140 4.81 -2.79 21.65
CA GLY A 140 5.43 -4.08 21.38
C GLY A 140 6.73 -3.91 20.61
N TYR A 141 6.78 -2.98 19.64
CA TYR A 141 7.98 -2.73 18.85
C TYR A 141 9.14 -2.22 19.71
N VAL A 142 8.88 -1.19 20.53
CA VAL A 142 9.85 -0.65 21.49
C VAL A 142 10.34 -1.73 22.44
N ALA A 143 9.45 -2.59 22.92
CA ALA A 143 9.83 -3.68 23.82
C ALA A 143 10.79 -4.69 23.17
N ASN A 144 10.72 -4.93 21.85
CA ASN A 144 11.66 -5.80 21.15
C ASN A 144 13.08 -5.23 21.04
N GLN A 145 13.26 -3.91 21.14
CA GLN A 145 14.58 -3.27 21.04
C GLN A 145 15.53 -3.65 22.19
N GLY A 146 14.96 -3.93 23.37
CA GLY A 146 15.72 -4.33 24.56
C GLY A 146 15.95 -5.84 24.71
N LEU A 147 15.38 -6.67 23.82
CA LEU A 147 15.35 -8.13 24.02
C LEU A 147 16.38 -8.87 23.15
N ARG A 148 17.25 -9.62 23.83
CA ARG A 148 18.24 -10.50 23.16
C ARG A 148 17.61 -11.79 22.62
N ASN A 149 16.81 -12.50 23.44
CA ASN A 149 16.43 -13.89 23.17
C ASN A 149 14.91 -14.15 23.01
N LYS A 150 14.05 -13.17 23.31
CA LYS A 150 12.60 -13.28 23.13
C LYS A 150 12.13 -12.23 22.13
N VAL A 151 11.09 -12.58 21.38
CA VAL A 151 10.58 -11.79 20.25
C VAL A 151 9.08 -11.59 20.44
N ILE A 152 8.72 -10.41 20.95
CA ILE A 152 7.34 -10.02 21.26
C ILE A 152 6.56 -9.86 19.96
N ARG A 153 5.43 -10.57 19.86
CA ARG A 153 4.45 -10.43 18.78
C ARG A 153 3.36 -9.41 19.12
N LYS A 154 2.76 -9.59 20.29
CA LYS A 154 1.54 -8.95 20.77
C LYS A 154 1.78 -7.50 21.22
N ASN A 155 0.71 -6.78 21.57
CA ASN A 155 0.84 -5.51 22.28
C ASN A 155 1.32 -5.72 23.74
N ARG A 156 1.36 -4.67 24.55
CA ARG A 156 1.91 -4.71 25.91
C ARG A 156 0.87 -4.84 27.03
N ARG A 157 -0.40 -5.16 26.71
CA ARG A 157 -1.42 -5.39 27.74
C ARG A 157 -1.03 -6.56 28.66
N PRO A 158 -1.07 -6.42 30.00
CA PRO A 158 -0.74 -7.51 30.91
C PRO A 158 -1.87 -8.56 30.97
N THR A 159 -1.76 -9.60 30.15
CA THR A 159 -2.73 -10.72 30.08
C THR A 159 -2.16 -12.05 30.61
N CYS A 160 -0.87 -12.08 30.94
CA CYS A 160 -0.16 -13.23 31.45
C CYS A 160 0.81 -12.78 32.56
N ARG A 161 1.28 -13.72 33.39
CA ARG A 161 2.22 -13.44 34.50
C ARG A 161 3.53 -12.81 34.02
N SER A 162 4.01 -13.23 32.85
CA SER A 162 5.20 -12.69 32.21
C SER A 162 4.79 -11.61 31.23
N SER A 163 5.39 -10.42 31.33
CA SER A 163 5.10 -9.34 30.38
C SER A 163 5.54 -9.69 28.96
N VAL A 164 6.48 -10.61 28.77
CA VAL A 164 6.94 -11.02 27.43
C VAL A 164 6.00 -12.05 26.78
N ASP A 165 5.28 -12.82 27.60
CA ASP A 165 4.34 -13.85 27.13
C ASP A 165 2.87 -13.34 27.17
N GLY A 166 2.64 -12.20 27.82
CA GLY A 166 1.39 -11.45 27.81
C GLY A 166 1.21 -10.57 26.56
N GLY A 167 0.10 -9.85 26.52
CA GLY A 167 -0.32 -9.03 25.40
C GLY A 167 -1.56 -9.60 24.71
N VAL A 168 -2.16 -8.77 23.87
CA VAL A 168 -3.20 -9.11 22.91
C VAL A 168 -2.61 -9.10 21.50
N ASP A 169 -2.92 -10.13 20.72
CA ASP A 169 -2.61 -10.14 19.30
C ASP A 169 -3.55 -9.17 18.59
N ILE A 170 -2.98 -8.05 18.12
CA ILE A 170 -3.72 -6.99 17.42
C ILE A 170 -4.47 -7.58 16.23
N ASN A 171 -3.86 -8.51 15.48
CA ASN A 171 -4.49 -9.11 14.30
C ASN A 171 -5.38 -10.33 14.64
N ARG A 172 -5.85 -10.41 15.89
CA ARG A 172 -6.93 -11.29 16.36
C ARG A 172 -8.02 -10.54 17.13
N ASN A 173 -7.92 -9.21 17.21
CA ASN A 173 -8.78 -8.36 18.02
C ASN A 173 -9.83 -7.59 17.20
N PHE A 174 -10.10 -7.96 15.95
CA PHE A 174 -11.16 -7.39 15.12
C PHE A 174 -12.45 -8.22 15.20
N ALA A 175 -13.60 -7.66 14.79
CA ALA A 175 -14.92 -8.26 15.06
C ALA A 175 -15.35 -9.43 14.17
N VAL A 176 -14.73 -9.63 13.00
CA VAL A 176 -15.17 -10.70 12.08
C VAL A 176 -14.70 -12.06 12.58
N HIS A 177 -15.67 -12.93 12.91
CA HIS A 177 -15.44 -14.27 13.44
C HIS A 177 -14.57 -14.33 14.70
N TRP A 178 -14.46 -13.24 15.45
CA TRP A 178 -13.63 -13.13 16.65
C TRP A 178 -13.83 -14.30 17.63
N SER A 179 -12.74 -14.78 18.24
CA SER A 179 -12.76 -15.90 19.18
C SER A 179 -12.12 -15.55 20.53
N SER A 180 -12.83 -15.88 21.61
CA SER A 180 -12.33 -15.85 22.99
C SER A 180 -11.66 -17.14 23.43
N SER A 181 -11.43 -18.11 22.52
CA SER A 181 -10.95 -19.46 22.87
C SER A 181 -9.49 -19.51 23.33
N PHE A 182 -8.72 -18.46 23.08
CA PHE A 182 -7.29 -18.40 23.39
C PHE A 182 -7.07 -17.70 24.73
N GLY A 183 -6.46 -18.40 25.69
CA GLY A 183 -6.13 -17.82 27.00
C GLY A 183 -5.08 -16.70 26.93
N GLY A 184 -4.98 -15.86 27.97
CA GLY A 184 -4.17 -14.63 27.97
C GLY A 184 -2.68 -14.81 27.65
N CYS A 185 -2.10 -15.97 27.95
CA CYS A 185 -0.71 -16.29 27.62
C CYS A 185 -0.49 -16.82 26.19
N SER A 186 -1.55 -17.01 25.39
CA SER A 186 -1.45 -17.48 24.01
C SER A 186 -0.92 -16.39 23.08
N GLU A 187 -0.13 -16.75 22.08
CA GLU A 187 0.26 -15.85 20.97
C GLU A 187 -0.93 -15.45 20.10
N GLU A 188 -2.01 -16.23 20.14
CA GLU A 188 -3.27 -16.02 19.40
C GLU A 188 -4.34 -15.34 20.27
N HIS A 189 -3.99 -14.84 21.47
CA HIS A 189 -4.95 -14.22 22.37
C HIS A 189 -5.52 -12.92 21.77
N GLY A 190 -6.75 -12.99 21.25
CA GLY A 190 -7.45 -11.88 20.61
C GLY A 190 -8.12 -10.88 21.55
N GLY A 191 -7.77 -10.86 22.84
CA GLY A 191 -8.32 -9.95 23.83
C GLY A 191 -9.57 -10.46 24.54
N THR A 192 -10.27 -9.56 25.24
CA THR A 192 -11.47 -9.89 26.02
C THR A 192 -12.78 -9.76 25.22
N GLN A 193 -12.74 -8.97 24.16
CA GLN A 193 -13.81 -8.73 23.19
C GLN A 193 -13.20 -8.11 21.92
N PRO A 194 -13.91 -8.09 20.78
CA PRO A 194 -13.48 -7.32 19.62
C PRO A 194 -13.19 -5.86 19.96
N PHE A 195 -12.11 -5.34 19.43
CA PHE A 195 -11.64 -3.96 19.64
C PHE A 195 -11.43 -3.61 21.12
N SER A 196 -11.01 -4.58 21.94
CA SER A 196 -10.62 -4.32 23.34
C SER A 196 -9.35 -3.47 23.47
N GLU A 197 -8.54 -3.41 22.42
CA GLU A 197 -7.24 -2.74 22.43
C GLU A 197 -7.33 -1.31 21.88
N PRO A 198 -6.65 -0.32 22.53
CA PRO A 198 -6.67 1.04 22.04
C PRO A 198 -6.02 1.17 20.64
N GLU A 199 -5.06 0.30 20.31
CA GLU A 199 -4.47 0.22 18.98
C GLU A 199 -5.50 -0.15 17.90
N THR A 200 -6.32 -1.18 18.13
CA THR A 200 -7.37 -1.60 17.17
C THR A 200 -8.53 -0.64 17.15
N GLN A 201 -8.83 0.06 18.25
CA GLN A 201 -9.81 1.15 18.27
C GLN A 201 -9.36 2.34 17.41
N ALA A 202 -8.08 2.72 17.47
CA ALA A 202 -7.52 3.77 16.62
C ALA A 202 -7.58 3.39 15.14
N PHE A 203 -7.25 2.13 14.81
CA PHE A 203 -7.36 1.59 13.45
C PHE A 203 -8.82 1.59 12.97
N LYS A 204 -9.74 1.07 13.78
CA LYS A 204 -11.18 1.04 13.49
C LYS A 204 -11.71 2.43 13.19
N LYS A 205 -11.36 3.41 14.04
CA LYS A 205 -11.79 4.80 13.89
C LYS A 205 -11.41 5.37 12.53
N ILE A 206 -10.15 5.22 12.09
CA ILE A 206 -9.75 5.76 10.78
C ILE A 206 -10.46 5.06 9.61
N CYS A 207 -10.71 3.76 9.69
CA CYS A 207 -11.46 3.02 8.66
C CYS A 207 -12.96 3.36 8.63
N GLU A 208 -13.51 3.87 9.73
CA GLU A 208 -14.91 4.33 9.81
C GLU A 208 -15.06 5.79 9.35
N GLU A 209 -14.09 6.64 9.65
CA GLU A 209 -14.09 8.06 9.31
C GLU A 209 -13.61 8.36 7.88
N ASN A 210 -13.04 7.37 7.18
CA ASN A 210 -12.46 7.52 5.85
C ASN A 210 -13.01 6.48 4.87
N SER A 211 -12.89 6.78 3.58
CA SER A 211 -13.37 5.95 2.46
C SER A 211 -12.20 5.30 1.72
N PHE A 212 -11.44 4.47 2.43
CA PHE A 212 -10.36 3.70 1.83
C PHE A 212 -10.90 2.75 0.76
N LYS A 213 -10.18 2.62 -0.36
CA LYS A 213 -10.53 1.69 -1.45
C LYS A 213 -9.66 0.44 -1.41
N THR A 214 -8.37 0.60 -1.09
CA THR A 214 -7.45 -0.49 -0.85
C THR A 214 -6.75 -0.34 0.49
N ALA A 215 -6.39 -1.47 1.11
CA ALA A 215 -5.54 -1.51 2.28
C ALA A 215 -4.49 -2.61 2.18
N MET A 216 -3.26 -2.31 2.59
CA MET A 216 -2.20 -3.30 2.77
C MET A 216 -1.66 -3.25 4.19
N ASN A 217 -1.80 -4.37 4.91
CA ASN A 217 -1.21 -4.56 6.23
C ASN A 217 0.07 -5.37 6.08
N PHE A 218 1.21 -4.70 6.11
CA PHE A 218 2.49 -5.36 5.93
C PHE A 218 2.85 -6.18 7.17
N HIS A 219 2.93 -7.49 6.94
CA HIS A 219 3.39 -8.49 7.87
C HIS A 219 4.74 -9.07 7.41
N ALA A 220 5.35 -9.88 8.25
CA ALA A 220 6.48 -10.70 7.86
C ALA A 220 6.41 -12.04 8.60
N TYR A 221 6.85 -13.16 8.05
CA TYR A 221 7.63 -13.32 6.82
C TYR A 221 7.07 -14.47 5.99
N GLY A 222 7.46 -14.54 4.71
CA GLY A 222 7.22 -15.75 3.93
C GLY A 222 7.02 -15.57 2.44
N SER A 223 7.12 -14.35 1.91
CA SER A 223 6.81 -14.06 0.50
C SER A 223 5.42 -14.58 0.11
N MET A 224 4.42 -14.18 0.89
CA MET A 224 3.02 -14.60 0.74
C MET A 224 2.13 -13.37 0.61
N LEU A 225 0.97 -13.53 -0.03
CA LEU A 225 -0.06 -12.50 -0.09
C LEU A 225 -1.38 -13.11 0.35
N THR A 226 -1.82 -12.75 1.56
CA THR A 226 -3.15 -13.16 2.04
C THR A 226 -4.21 -12.14 1.70
N HIS A 227 -5.43 -12.63 1.49
CA HIS A 227 -6.62 -11.80 1.33
C HIS A 227 -7.82 -12.50 1.99
N PRO A 228 -8.90 -11.78 2.32
CA PRO A 228 -10.12 -12.37 2.89
C PRO A 228 -10.69 -13.54 2.06
N PHE A 229 -11.41 -14.49 2.60
CA PHE A 229 -11.74 -14.65 4.01
C PHE A 229 -10.76 -15.59 4.70
N ASN A 230 -9.98 -15.08 5.64
CA ASN A 230 -8.99 -15.87 6.35
C ASN A 230 -9.60 -16.81 7.39
N TRP A 231 -10.81 -16.51 7.89
CA TRP A 231 -11.57 -17.40 8.78
C TRP A 231 -12.20 -18.61 8.07
N ALA A 232 -12.37 -18.54 6.74
CA ALA A 232 -13.14 -19.52 5.99
C ALA A 232 -12.25 -20.54 5.26
N THR A 233 -12.73 -21.78 5.19
CA THR A 233 -12.11 -22.84 4.36
C THR A 233 -12.67 -22.89 2.94
N ARG A 234 -13.88 -22.37 2.73
CA ARG A 234 -14.53 -22.26 1.42
C ARG A 234 -14.30 -20.88 0.81
N ASP A 235 -14.34 -20.80 -0.51
CA ASP A 235 -14.30 -19.53 -1.22
C ASP A 235 -15.63 -18.79 -1.04
N LEU A 236 -15.56 -17.58 -0.48
CA LEU A 236 -16.70 -16.70 -0.22
C LEU A 236 -16.60 -15.38 -0.98
N MET A 237 -15.49 -15.18 -1.70
CA MET A 237 -15.19 -13.92 -2.37
C MET A 237 -16.15 -13.69 -3.53
N ASP A 238 -16.59 -12.44 -3.72
CA ASP A 238 -17.30 -12.06 -4.93
C ASP A 238 -16.44 -12.32 -6.18
N ALA A 239 -17.09 -12.66 -7.29
CA ALA A 239 -16.41 -13.00 -8.54
C ALA A 239 -15.61 -11.83 -9.13
N GLU A 240 -16.09 -10.59 -9.00
CA GLU A 240 -15.40 -9.40 -9.49
C GLU A 240 -14.21 -9.03 -8.60
N ASP A 241 -14.40 -9.05 -7.27
CA ASP A 241 -13.31 -8.81 -6.32
C ASP A 241 -12.20 -9.86 -6.46
N LYS A 242 -12.58 -11.12 -6.72
CA LYS A 242 -11.62 -12.19 -7.00
C LYS A 242 -10.74 -11.88 -8.22
N LYS A 243 -11.27 -11.24 -9.26
CA LYS A 243 -10.45 -10.81 -10.42
C LYS A 243 -9.44 -9.75 -10.01
N ILE A 244 -9.85 -8.79 -9.18
CA ILE A 244 -8.96 -7.75 -8.64
C ILE A 244 -7.80 -8.39 -7.87
N TYR A 245 -8.09 -9.31 -6.94
CA TYR A 245 -7.02 -10.01 -6.21
C TYR A 245 -6.13 -10.86 -7.12
N GLN A 246 -6.67 -11.49 -8.17
CA GLN A 246 -5.86 -12.22 -9.15
C GLN A 246 -4.91 -11.31 -9.94
N GLU A 247 -5.34 -10.10 -10.29
CA GLU A 247 -4.47 -9.11 -10.95
C GLU A 247 -3.35 -8.66 -10.02
N ILE A 248 -3.67 -8.36 -8.76
CA ILE A 248 -2.68 -8.02 -7.72
C ILE A 248 -1.69 -9.18 -7.54
N ALA A 249 -2.17 -10.42 -7.45
CA ALA A 249 -1.33 -11.60 -7.28
C ALA A 249 -0.28 -11.77 -8.38
N ARG A 250 -0.64 -11.46 -9.64
CA ARG A 250 0.30 -11.53 -10.78
C ARG A 250 1.45 -10.54 -10.63
N VAL A 251 1.19 -9.35 -10.10
CA VAL A 251 2.22 -8.32 -9.85
C VAL A 251 3.09 -8.69 -8.66
N PHE A 252 2.51 -9.25 -7.60
CA PHE A 252 3.28 -9.72 -6.45
C PHE A 252 4.19 -10.89 -6.83
N GLY A 253 3.69 -11.84 -7.63
CA GLY A 253 4.45 -12.99 -8.13
C GLY A 253 4.77 -14.02 -7.04
N TYR A 254 4.07 -13.96 -5.90
CA TYR A 254 4.23 -14.92 -4.81
C TYR A 254 3.55 -16.25 -5.13
N LYS A 255 4.23 -17.36 -4.80
CA LYS A 255 3.67 -18.71 -4.96
C LYS A 255 2.50 -18.96 -4.02
N LYS A 256 2.53 -18.34 -2.83
CA LYS A 256 1.51 -18.48 -1.80
C LYS A 256 0.60 -17.26 -1.82
N PHE A 257 -0.56 -17.44 -2.40
CA PHE A 257 -1.58 -16.40 -2.55
C PHE A 257 -2.97 -16.99 -2.30
N GLY A 258 -3.80 -16.30 -1.52
CA GLY A 258 -5.14 -16.74 -1.18
C GLY A 258 -5.54 -16.40 0.26
N PRO A 259 -6.69 -16.91 0.74
CA PRO A 259 -7.00 -16.91 2.16
C PRO A 259 -5.97 -17.72 2.96
N ALA A 260 -5.91 -17.48 4.28
CA ALA A 260 -4.95 -18.08 5.21
C ALA A 260 -4.77 -19.59 5.04
N ILE A 261 -5.85 -20.33 4.81
CA ILE A 261 -5.80 -21.78 4.57
C ILE A 261 -4.95 -22.19 3.35
N LYS A 262 -4.88 -21.35 2.31
CA LYS A 262 -4.07 -21.59 1.10
C LYS A 262 -2.63 -21.09 1.22
N THR A 263 -2.36 -20.18 2.15
CA THR A 263 -1.03 -19.58 2.33
C THR A 263 -0.29 -20.21 3.51
N VAL A 264 -0.81 -20.04 4.72
CA VAL A 264 -0.21 -20.48 5.99
C VAL A 264 -0.71 -21.85 6.43
N GLY A 265 -1.77 -22.37 5.82
CA GLY A 265 -2.23 -23.75 6.01
C GLY A 265 -3.24 -23.95 7.15
N TYR A 266 -3.73 -22.86 7.75
CA TYR A 266 -4.77 -22.86 8.78
C TYR A 266 -5.64 -21.59 8.63
N THR A 267 -6.83 -21.58 9.25
CA THR A 267 -7.70 -20.39 9.26
C THR A 267 -7.35 -19.48 10.44
N THR A 268 -7.58 -18.19 10.28
CA THR A 268 -7.41 -17.18 11.34
C THR A 268 -8.71 -16.42 11.55
N SER A 269 -8.93 -15.91 12.76
CA SER A 269 -10.19 -15.25 13.11
C SER A 269 -9.94 -13.93 13.83
N GLY A 270 -10.86 -12.98 13.71
CA GLY A 270 -10.70 -11.66 14.30
C GLY A 270 -9.54 -10.86 13.70
N GLU A 271 -9.19 -11.09 12.45
CA GLU A 271 -8.08 -10.42 11.78
C GLU A 271 -8.56 -9.19 10.97
N SER A 272 -7.63 -8.29 10.67
CA SER A 272 -7.94 -6.94 10.17
C SER A 272 -8.47 -6.94 8.74
N ASP A 273 -7.96 -7.82 7.86
CA ASP A 273 -8.37 -7.84 6.46
C ASP A 273 -9.82 -8.31 6.31
N ASP A 274 -10.19 -9.38 7.00
CA ASP A 274 -11.56 -9.89 7.03
C ASP A 274 -12.54 -8.80 7.51
N TRP A 275 -12.18 -8.04 8.55
CA TRP A 275 -13.02 -6.94 9.04
C TRP A 275 -13.13 -5.78 8.05
N MET A 276 -12.01 -5.33 7.48
CA MET A 276 -12.01 -4.24 6.51
C MET A 276 -12.84 -4.60 5.26
N TYR A 277 -12.71 -5.82 4.75
CA TYR A 277 -13.48 -6.26 3.60
C TYR A 277 -14.97 -6.41 3.95
N SER A 278 -15.32 -7.16 5.00
CA SER A 278 -16.73 -7.38 5.37
C SER A 278 -17.47 -6.13 5.81
N ALA A 279 -16.86 -5.29 6.65
CA ALA A 279 -17.56 -4.19 7.30
C ALA A 279 -17.44 -2.87 6.53
N ARG A 280 -16.39 -2.72 5.72
CA ARG A 280 -16.06 -1.45 5.05
C ARG A 280 -15.95 -1.57 3.52
N HIS A 281 -16.02 -2.78 2.95
CA HIS A 281 -15.85 -3.03 1.52
C HIS A 281 -14.51 -2.52 0.97
N ILE A 282 -13.46 -2.56 1.80
CA ILE A 282 -12.09 -2.21 1.40
C ILE A 282 -11.46 -3.46 0.78
N ILE A 283 -10.82 -3.33 -0.38
CA ILE A 283 -9.97 -4.39 -0.94
C ILE A 283 -8.70 -4.47 -0.11
N SER A 284 -8.72 -5.30 0.92
CA SER A 284 -7.68 -5.45 1.93
C SER A 284 -6.86 -6.72 1.76
N MET A 285 -5.59 -6.65 2.09
CA MET A 285 -4.66 -7.77 1.97
C MET A 285 -3.46 -7.61 2.91
N SER A 286 -2.81 -8.72 3.22
CA SER A 286 -1.61 -8.75 4.05
C SER A 286 -0.45 -9.35 3.28
N PRO A 287 0.47 -8.53 2.75
CA PRO A 287 1.75 -9.00 2.27
C PRO A 287 2.63 -9.48 3.42
N GLU A 288 3.07 -10.74 3.36
CA GLU A 288 4.07 -11.33 4.25
C GLU A 288 5.46 -11.14 3.63
N VAL A 289 6.08 -9.98 3.89
CA VAL A 289 7.33 -9.56 3.24
C VAL A 289 8.56 -10.17 3.90
N GLY A 290 9.71 -10.04 3.24
CA GLY A 290 10.94 -10.68 3.68
C GLY A 290 11.13 -12.06 3.07
N PRO A 291 12.31 -12.66 3.31
CA PRO A 291 12.68 -13.92 2.70
C PRO A 291 11.82 -15.08 3.23
N GLU A 292 11.61 -16.11 2.41
CA GLU A 292 10.96 -17.37 2.84
C GLU A 292 11.74 -18.05 3.98
N SER A 293 13.05 -17.80 4.06
CA SER A 293 13.98 -18.30 5.07
C SER A 293 14.70 -17.14 5.77
N GLY A 294 14.88 -17.23 7.09
CA GLY A 294 15.57 -16.19 7.89
C GLY A 294 14.72 -15.57 9.00
N GLY A 295 13.42 -15.85 9.02
CA GLY A 295 12.54 -15.50 10.13
C GLY A 295 12.21 -14.00 10.19
N PHE A 296 11.71 -13.58 11.35
CA PHE A 296 11.30 -12.20 11.64
C PHE A 296 12.47 -11.21 11.75
N TRP A 297 13.66 -11.71 12.10
CA TRP A 297 14.90 -10.94 12.27
C TRP A 297 16.04 -11.60 11.48
N PRO A 298 15.99 -11.55 10.14
CA PRO A 298 17.00 -12.20 9.31
C PRO A 298 18.37 -11.49 9.43
N PRO A 299 19.47 -12.15 9.00
CA PRO A 299 20.77 -11.49 8.90
C PRO A 299 20.70 -10.21 8.05
N VAL A 300 21.52 -9.22 8.37
CA VAL A 300 21.54 -7.90 7.68
C VAL A 300 21.69 -8.04 6.16
N SER A 301 22.48 -9.01 5.69
CA SER A 301 22.66 -9.31 4.26
C SER A 301 21.37 -9.71 3.54
N HIS A 302 20.31 -10.12 4.26
CA HIS A 302 19.01 -10.49 3.71
C HIS A 302 17.96 -9.37 3.87
N ILE A 303 18.27 -8.31 4.63
CA ILE A 303 17.39 -7.15 4.84
C ILE A 303 17.39 -6.28 3.59
N ALA A 304 18.60 -6.01 3.06
CA ALA A 304 18.78 -5.13 1.91
C ALA A 304 17.85 -5.48 0.75
N GLY A 305 17.11 -4.46 0.31
CA GLY A 305 16.18 -4.54 -0.80
C GLY A 305 14.87 -5.26 -0.54
N ILE A 306 14.54 -5.68 0.70
CA ILE A 306 13.16 -6.11 1.05
C ILE A 306 12.17 -5.02 0.68
N ASP A 307 12.53 -3.79 1.00
CA ASP A 307 11.77 -2.59 0.80
C ASP A 307 11.62 -2.24 -0.70
N SER A 308 12.73 -2.07 -1.42
CA SER A 308 12.76 -1.63 -2.82
C SER A 308 12.06 -2.60 -3.77
N ARG A 309 12.19 -3.93 -3.55
CA ARG A 309 11.48 -4.93 -4.38
C ARG A 309 9.97 -4.93 -4.17
N ASN A 310 9.48 -4.35 -3.09
CA ASN A 310 8.04 -4.19 -2.84
C ASN A 310 7.51 -2.83 -3.31
N PHE A 311 8.35 -1.89 -3.76
CA PHE A 311 7.91 -0.58 -4.24
C PHE A 311 6.88 -0.69 -5.37
N PHE A 312 7.20 -1.40 -6.45
CA PHE A 312 6.30 -1.53 -7.61
C PHE A 312 5.01 -2.31 -7.28
N ARG A 313 5.10 -3.30 -6.39
CA ARG A 313 3.93 -4.04 -5.90
C ARG A 313 2.97 -3.13 -5.14
N THR A 314 3.54 -2.32 -4.26
CA THR A 314 2.79 -1.34 -3.45
C THR A 314 2.18 -0.26 -4.35
N LEU A 315 2.96 0.25 -5.32
CA LEU A 315 2.50 1.27 -6.26
C LEU A 315 1.33 0.77 -7.10
N TYR A 316 1.35 -0.50 -7.52
CA TYR A 316 0.26 -1.11 -8.27
C TYR A 316 -1.06 -1.11 -7.47
N VAL A 317 -1.03 -1.52 -6.21
CA VAL A 317 -2.22 -1.53 -5.33
C VAL A 317 -2.70 -0.11 -5.01
N VAL A 318 -1.79 0.85 -4.86
CA VAL A 318 -2.14 2.28 -4.75
C VAL A 318 -2.83 2.77 -6.03
N GLY A 319 -2.34 2.36 -7.20
CA GLY A 319 -2.94 2.65 -8.50
C GLY A 319 -4.37 2.11 -8.59
N LYS A 320 -4.59 0.85 -8.18
CA LYS A 320 -5.91 0.20 -8.19
C LYS A 320 -7.00 0.92 -7.42
N ALA A 321 -6.64 1.68 -6.38
CA ALA A 321 -7.59 2.40 -5.54
C ALA A 321 -8.47 3.41 -6.28
N GLY A 322 -8.05 3.90 -7.45
CA GLY A 322 -8.87 4.79 -8.27
C GLY A 322 -8.85 4.38 -9.74
N MET A 323 -9.39 5.23 -10.62
CA MET A 323 -9.52 4.93 -12.04
C MET A 323 -8.20 4.45 -12.68
N GLU A 324 -8.29 3.34 -13.41
CA GLU A 324 -7.22 2.75 -14.22
C GLU A 324 -7.74 2.52 -15.63
N LEU A 325 -7.26 3.29 -16.61
CA LEU A 325 -7.66 3.10 -18.00
C LEU A 325 -6.81 2.01 -18.64
N HIS A 326 -7.46 0.92 -19.04
CA HIS A 326 -6.83 -0.17 -19.75
C HIS A 326 -7.24 -0.15 -21.23
N ALA A 327 -6.24 -0.24 -22.11
CA ALA A 327 -6.40 -0.32 -23.56
C ALA A 327 -5.86 -1.66 -24.07
N GLU A 328 -6.71 -2.46 -24.70
CA GLU A 328 -6.31 -3.71 -25.36
C GLU A 328 -6.25 -3.55 -26.87
N TRP A 329 -5.18 -4.09 -27.46
CA TRP A 329 -4.98 -4.17 -28.90
C TRP A 329 -5.28 -5.59 -29.37
N ALA A 330 -6.26 -5.75 -30.25
CA ALA A 330 -6.55 -7.02 -30.89
C ALA A 330 -6.73 -6.85 -32.40
N GLN A 331 -6.03 -7.66 -33.18
CA GLN A 331 -6.35 -7.88 -34.59
C GLN A 331 -7.44 -8.95 -34.66
N GLN A 332 -8.65 -8.57 -35.05
CA GLN A 332 -9.75 -9.52 -35.25
C GLN A 332 -10.48 -9.25 -36.57
N PRO A 333 -11.06 -10.30 -37.20
CA PRO A 333 -12.05 -10.11 -38.25
C PRO A 333 -13.30 -9.44 -37.67
N LEU A 334 -13.99 -8.65 -38.51
CA LEU A 334 -15.17 -7.88 -38.14
C LEU A 334 -16.28 -8.78 -37.55
N PRO A 335 -16.90 -8.42 -36.41
CA PRO A 335 -18.17 -9.01 -36.00
C PRO A 335 -19.26 -8.67 -37.03
N ALA A 336 -20.20 -9.59 -37.27
CA ALA A 336 -21.28 -9.41 -38.25
C ALA A 336 -22.24 -8.26 -37.92
N SER A 337 -22.28 -7.78 -36.67
CA SER A 337 -22.94 -6.54 -36.29
C SER A 337 -22.20 -5.86 -35.14
N THR A 338 -21.95 -4.56 -35.28
CA THR A 338 -21.25 -3.75 -34.27
C THR A 338 -22.21 -3.01 -33.34
N GLY A 339 -23.53 -3.11 -33.56
CA GLY A 339 -24.56 -2.42 -32.77
C GLY A 339 -24.47 -0.89 -32.82
N LEU A 340 -23.64 -0.33 -33.70
CA LEU A 340 -23.33 1.11 -33.80
C LEU A 340 -24.07 1.80 -34.95
N GLY A 341 -25.19 1.23 -35.41
CA GLY A 341 -25.85 1.66 -36.64
C GLY A 341 -25.01 1.34 -37.88
N ASP A 342 -25.66 1.16 -39.02
CA ASP A 342 -24.98 0.87 -40.28
C ASP A 342 -24.10 2.05 -40.71
N LEU A 343 -22.84 2.04 -40.27
CA LEU A 343 -21.78 2.86 -40.84
C LEU A 343 -21.45 2.31 -42.23
N THR A 344 -22.25 2.71 -43.21
CA THR A 344 -21.93 2.54 -44.64
C THR A 344 -20.85 3.55 -45.02
N LEU A 345 -19.59 3.15 -44.83
CA LEU A 345 -18.45 3.89 -45.39
C LEU A 345 -18.32 3.52 -46.88
N ALA A 346 -18.51 4.52 -47.75
CA ALA A 346 -18.27 4.39 -49.18
C ALA A 346 -16.78 4.08 -49.43
N GLY A 347 -16.46 2.83 -49.78
CA GLY A 347 -15.10 2.41 -50.13
C GLY A 347 -14.66 1.00 -49.66
N GLY A 348 -15.48 0.31 -48.85
CA GLY A 348 -15.12 -0.99 -48.29
C GLY A 348 -14.22 -0.85 -47.04
N LEU A 349 -14.39 -1.76 -46.07
CA LEU A 349 -13.66 -1.71 -44.80
C LEU A 349 -12.19 -2.11 -45.02
N PRO A 350 -11.20 -1.35 -44.49
CA PRO A 350 -9.79 -1.74 -44.58
C PRO A 350 -9.54 -3.08 -43.88
N ARG A 351 -8.68 -3.94 -44.45
CA ARG A 351 -8.37 -5.31 -44.00
C ARG A 351 -7.81 -5.43 -42.57
N ASN A 352 -7.51 -4.31 -41.90
CA ASN A 352 -6.96 -4.28 -40.55
C ASN A 352 -7.82 -3.34 -39.70
N LEU A 353 -8.89 -3.88 -39.09
CA LEU A 353 -9.65 -3.12 -38.10
C LEU A 353 -8.94 -3.19 -36.74
N VAL A 354 -8.81 -2.04 -36.08
CA VAL A 354 -8.28 -1.96 -34.72
C VAL A 354 -9.47 -1.84 -33.77
N ARG A 355 -9.68 -2.83 -32.90
CA ARG A 355 -10.56 -2.67 -31.74
C ARG A 355 -9.73 -2.09 -30.60
N LEU A 356 -10.05 -0.87 -30.19
CA LEU A 356 -9.57 -0.25 -28.96
C LEU A 356 -10.67 -0.35 -27.91
N THR A 357 -10.50 -1.26 -26.94
CA THR A 357 -11.38 -1.30 -25.77
C THR A 357 -10.76 -0.45 -24.68
N ILE A 358 -11.43 0.62 -24.28
CA ILE A 358 -11.05 1.41 -23.10
C ILE A 358 -11.96 0.96 -21.97
N SER A 359 -11.37 0.44 -20.91
CA SER A 359 -12.10 0.01 -19.71
C SER A 359 -11.48 0.62 -18.48
N ASN A 360 -12.31 0.94 -17.48
CA ASN A 360 -11.83 1.27 -16.15
C ASN A 360 -11.62 -0.03 -15.37
N ARG A 361 -10.38 -0.33 -14.99
CA ARG A 361 -9.98 -1.49 -14.15
C ARG A 361 -9.65 -1.09 -12.70
N GLY A 362 -9.95 0.16 -12.34
CA GLY A 362 -9.77 0.73 -11.02
C GLY A 362 -11.00 0.59 -10.13
N LEU A 363 -10.85 0.91 -8.85
CA LEU A 363 -11.91 0.79 -7.83
C LEU A 363 -12.79 2.04 -7.65
N THR A 364 -12.61 3.06 -8.49
CA THR A 364 -13.51 4.22 -8.54
C THR A 364 -13.99 4.49 -9.94
N ASP A 365 -15.18 5.06 -10.05
CA ASP A 365 -15.78 5.45 -11.32
C ASP A 365 -14.90 6.42 -12.12
N SER A 366 -15.09 6.40 -13.43
CA SER A 366 -14.51 7.38 -14.33
C SER A 366 -15.35 8.65 -14.29
N GLU A 367 -14.95 9.61 -13.45
CA GLU A 367 -15.56 10.94 -13.42
C GLU A 367 -14.75 11.94 -14.27
N GLY A 368 -15.40 12.63 -15.21
CA GLY A 368 -14.75 13.64 -16.05
C GLY A 368 -15.32 13.75 -17.46
N LYS A 369 -14.82 14.73 -18.24
CA LYS A 369 -15.19 14.87 -19.67
C LYS A 369 -14.70 13.63 -20.42
N VAL A 370 -15.58 13.03 -21.21
CA VAL A 370 -15.27 11.90 -22.11
C VAL A 370 -14.09 12.28 -23.01
N LEU A 371 -13.00 11.52 -22.94
CA LEU A 371 -11.89 11.64 -23.87
C LEU A 371 -12.36 11.11 -25.24
N ARG A 372 -12.68 12.02 -26.16
CA ARG A 372 -12.93 11.65 -27.56
C ARG A 372 -11.59 11.33 -28.22
N ILE A 373 -11.18 10.06 -28.19
CA ILE A 373 -10.00 9.60 -28.93
C ILE A 373 -10.37 9.45 -30.39
N ALA A 374 -9.86 10.35 -31.25
CA ALA A 374 -9.88 10.14 -32.69
C ALA A 374 -8.61 9.38 -33.11
N VAL A 375 -8.75 8.10 -33.46
CA VAL A 375 -7.64 7.33 -34.05
C VAL A 375 -7.52 7.72 -35.52
N ARG A 376 -6.54 8.58 -35.86
CA ARG A 376 -6.24 8.94 -37.25
C ARG A 376 -5.29 7.88 -37.82
N GLY A 377 -5.76 7.10 -38.80
CA GLY A 377 -4.95 6.08 -39.46
C GLY A 377 -3.70 6.68 -40.11
N VAL A 378 -2.54 6.07 -39.87
CA VAL A 378 -1.32 6.36 -40.61
C VAL A 378 -1.46 5.75 -42.00
N SER A 379 -1.71 6.57 -43.02
CA SER A 379 -1.52 6.13 -44.40
C SER A 379 -0.02 6.10 -44.68
N LYS A 380 0.52 4.93 -45.04
CA LYS A 380 1.83 4.87 -45.71
C LYS A 380 1.64 5.35 -47.15
N VAL A 381 2.11 6.57 -47.38
CA VAL A 381 2.71 7.14 -48.60
C VAL A 381 2.42 6.41 -49.92
N GLY A 382 1.72 7.09 -50.83
CA GLY A 382 1.67 6.76 -52.24
C GLY A 382 0.76 7.71 -53.00
N ALA A 383 1.37 8.54 -53.86
CA ALA A 383 0.78 9.45 -54.84
C ALA A 383 0.44 10.89 -54.39
N GLU A 384 0.99 11.80 -55.19
CA GLU A 384 0.95 13.25 -55.18
C GLU A 384 -0.47 13.81 -55.03
N GLY A 385 -0.63 14.83 -54.18
CA GLY A 385 -1.88 15.56 -54.04
C GLY A 385 -1.67 16.86 -53.28
N ARG A 386 -1.82 17.98 -53.98
CA ARG A 386 -1.52 19.35 -53.54
C ARG A 386 -2.23 19.73 -52.24
N ILE A 387 -1.48 20.41 -51.37
CA ILE A 387 -2.03 21.17 -50.24
C ILE A 387 -2.63 22.46 -50.82
N CYS A 388 -3.95 22.64 -50.69
CA CYS A 388 -4.55 23.97 -50.69
C CYS A 388 -4.69 24.44 -49.23
N GLN A 389 -4.42 25.73 -49.02
CA GLN A 389 -4.38 26.45 -47.74
C GLN A 389 -5.64 26.30 -46.91
#